data_AF-A0A444XHY8-F1
#
_entry.id   AF-A0A444XHY8-F1
#
_cell.length_a   1.000
_cell.length_b   1.000
_cell.length_c   1.000
_cell.angle_alpha   90.00
_cell.angle_beta   90.00
_cell.angle_gamma   90.00
#
_symmetry.space_group_name_H-M   'P 1'
#
loop_
_entity.id
_entity.type
_entity.pdbx_description
1 polymer ?
#
loop_
_entity_poly.entity_id
_entity_poly.type
_entity_poly.pdbx_seq_one_letter_code
_entity_poly.pdbx_strand_id
1 'polypeptide(L)'
;MYVDRNAFKECVTSYAVHSGRGIWFSKCDSHRCKAVCKEGCKWFAYCHKMKREDSWQLTSCYKKHTCSKATKIGIMSSQWLSKAFMKKICENPKIKLRSLIKKAHSKWNVDLTMTKAARVKQQALDEINDTYGEQYRRIHDYAAELLRSNPGSTVQIQVERPPEFELETPPPGTDLRPRFQRIYICLEACKRSFMILPIAYVVVEAETKDSWRWFLLNLCDDLGVDKIRWCTFMSDQQKGLIPTFDELLPGIDHRFCVRHLYSNFRKRFPGVQLKIMMWKAAKATYVQEWERRMKEIQQVDQGAYNHLMEIPAKYWSKSRAREKPIVSMLEDIRVYLMNRWSDNRQIIVTYAGEILPKINKKIEREFDKGGEWLAIYAGRDKYEVSSSQGNRAKFVVDLNLHECSCRKFQLTGYPCEHAMSCIRKMCLDVKNYINKCYRKQTYVDCYQHVIYPLNGPNLWSRTENDDVLPPVFRKPIGRPKLRRNKTGDEPRNNGPLSKLARTGQQQKCSYCFALGHNKRTCPRKRQERGQERGWHN
;
A
#
# COMPACT_ATOMS: atom_id res chain seq x y z
N MET A 1 -4.47 -19.84 37.31
CA MET A 1 -5.69 -20.54 36.83
C MET A 1 -5.78 -20.39 35.32
N TYR A 2 -6.61 -21.19 34.67
CA TYR A 2 -6.91 -21.14 33.24
C TYR A 2 -8.42 -21.01 33.07
N VAL A 3 -8.88 -20.25 32.07
CA VAL A 3 -10.32 -20.02 31.84
C VAL A 3 -11.03 -21.32 31.45
N ASP A 4 -10.37 -22.15 30.63
CA ASP A 4 -10.89 -23.46 30.23
C ASP A 4 -9.75 -24.50 30.06
N ARG A 5 -10.14 -25.72 29.69
CA ARG A 5 -9.23 -26.83 29.37
C ARG A 5 -8.30 -26.51 28.18
N ASN A 6 -8.75 -25.71 27.21
CA ASN A 6 -7.97 -25.41 26.01
C ASN A 6 -6.87 -24.40 26.31
N ALA A 7 -7.11 -23.40 27.15
CA ALA A 7 -6.11 -22.46 27.64
C ALA A 7 -4.96 -23.17 28.37
N PHE A 8 -5.25 -24.20 29.16
CA PHE A 8 -4.20 -25.07 29.72
C PHE A 8 -3.42 -25.80 28.62
N LYS A 9 -4.11 -26.40 27.64
CA LYS A 9 -3.46 -27.12 26.52
C LYS A 9 -2.62 -26.20 25.64
N GLU A 10 -3.07 -24.98 25.35
CA GLU A 10 -2.32 -23.96 24.59
C GLU A 10 -1.09 -23.48 25.37
N CYS A 11 -1.22 -23.28 26.68
CA CYS A 11 -0.10 -22.94 27.57
C CYS A 11 0.99 -24.04 27.56
N VAL A 12 0.61 -25.29 27.77
CA VAL A 12 1.54 -26.44 27.73
C VAL A 12 2.14 -26.64 26.34
N THR A 13 1.36 -26.45 25.27
CA THR A 13 1.85 -26.54 23.89
C THR A 13 2.88 -25.44 23.61
N SER A 14 2.62 -24.21 24.04
CA SER A 14 3.57 -23.10 23.93
C SER A 14 4.85 -23.37 24.73
N TYR A 15 4.73 -23.88 25.96
CA TYR A 15 5.89 -24.27 26.77
C TYR A 15 6.74 -25.33 26.05
N ALA A 16 6.12 -26.41 25.55
CA ALA A 16 6.80 -27.48 24.85
C ALA A 16 7.54 -26.97 23.60
N VAL A 17 6.89 -26.12 22.80
CA VAL A 17 7.46 -25.54 21.57
C VAL A 17 8.65 -24.62 21.85
N HIS A 18 8.56 -23.74 22.85
CA HIS A 18 9.67 -22.81 23.16
C HIS A 18 10.82 -23.49 23.92
N SER A 19 10.54 -24.50 24.75
CA SER A 19 11.59 -25.27 25.46
C SER A 19 12.19 -26.41 24.61
N GLY A 20 11.60 -26.73 23.46
CA GLY A 20 12.02 -27.83 22.58
C GLY A 20 11.82 -29.19 23.23
N ARG A 21 10.68 -29.44 23.88
CA ARG A 21 10.43 -30.65 24.69
C ARG A 21 9.35 -31.52 24.07
N GLY A 22 9.63 -32.83 24.00
CA GLY A 22 8.67 -33.85 23.59
C GLY A 22 7.66 -34.12 24.70
N ILE A 23 6.65 -33.26 24.82
CA ILE A 23 5.56 -33.34 25.80
C ILE A 23 4.29 -33.83 25.09
N TRP A 24 3.49 -34.67 25.77
CA TRP A 24 2.13 -35.04 25.36
C TRP A 24 1.13 -35.05 26.51
N PHE A 25 -0.16 -35.01 26.16
CA PHE A 25 -1.24 -35.19 27.12
C PHE A 25 -1.49 -36.69 27.30
N SER A 26 -1.17 -37.24 28.47
CA SER A 26 -1.40 -38.66 28.80
C SER A 26 -2.82 -38.92 29.33
N LYS A 27 -3.48 -37.90 29.89
CA LYS A 27 -4.91 -37.92 30.22
C LYS A 27 -5.52 -36.57 29.88
N CYS A 28 -6.71 -36.53 29.29
CA CYS A 28 -7.43 -35.30 28.97
C CYS A 28 -8.92 -35.60 28.81
N ASP A 29 -9.68 -35.43 29.89
CA ASP A 29 -11.13 -35.68 29.95
C ASP A 29 -11.88 -34.37 30.33
N SER A 30 -13.15 -34.46 30.73
CA SER A 30 -13.99 -33.31 31.11
C SER A 30 -13.62 -32.67 32.45
N HIS A 31 -12.84 -33.36 33.30
CA HIS A 31 -12.53 -32.91 34.66
C HIS A 31 -11.03 -32.74 34.92
N ARG A 32 -10.15 -33.41 34.16
CA ARG A 32 -8.70 -33.38 34.38
C ARG A 32 -7.90 -33.46 33.09
N CYS A 33 -6.70 -32.87 33.12
CA CYS A 33 -5.73 -32.93 32.03
C CYS A 33 -4.31 -33.08 32.60
N LYS A 34 -3.61 -34.14 32.19
CA LYS A 34 -2.22 -34.42 32.56
C LYS A 34 -1.34 -34.35 31.32
N ALA A 35 -0.37 -33.44 31.35
CA ALA A 35 0.75 -33.41 30.41
C ALA A 35 1.98 -34.09 31.03
N VAL A 36 2.71 -34.87 30.23
CA VAL A 36 3.93 -35.58 30.61
C VAL A 36 4.99 -35.42 29.51
N CYS A 37 6.26 -35.49 29.88
CA CYS A 37 7.37 -35.48 28.93
C CYS A 37 7.76 -36.91 28.49
N LYS A 38 8.67 -37.02 27.51
CA LYS A 38 9.25 -38.29 27.04
C LYS A 38 9.60 -39.28 28.15
N GLU A 39 9.49 -40.57 27.82
CA GLU A 39 9.83 -41.67 28.74
C GLU A 39 11.23 -41.49 29.35
N GLY A 40 11.35 -41.87 30.62
CA GLY A 40 12.51 -41.56 31.47
C GLY A 40 12.57 -40.10 32.00
N CYS A 41 11.70 -39.20 31.56
CA CYS A 41 11.64 -37.83 32.07
C CYS A 41 10.56 -37.65 33.13
N LYS A 42 10.94 -37.23 34.34
CA LYS A 42 10.02 -37.02 35.47
C LYS A 42 9.08 -35.79 35.32
N TRP A 43 9.24 -34.99 34.26
CA TRP A 43 8.44 -33.78 34.05
C TRP A 43 6.96 -34.09 33.79
N PHE A 44 6.08 -33.40 34.52
CA PHE A 44 4.64 -33.42 34.27
C PHE A 44 3.96 -32.12 34.75
N ALA A 45 2.77 -31.86 34.20
CA ALA A 45 1.85 -30.84 34.68
C ALA A 45 0.43 -31.43 34.74
N TYR A 46 -0.26 -31.29 35.87
CA TYR A 46 -1.60 -31.81 36.10
C TYR A 46 -2.57 -30.69 36.48
N CYS A 47 -3.68 -30.62 35.74
CA CYS A 47 -4.67 -29.57 35.82
C CYS A 47 -6.07 -30.20 36.00
N HIS A 48 -6.91 -29.57 36.81
CA HIS A 48 -8.25 -30.07 37.16
C HIS A 48 -9.30 -28.96 37.02
N LYS A 49 -10.53 -29.30 36.62
CA LYS A 49 -11.67 -28.38 36.58
C LYS A 49 -12.13 -28.05 38.00
N MET A 50 -12.46 -26.80 38.29
CA MET A 50 -13.02 -26.40 39.58
C MET A 50 -14.44 -26.98 39.76
N LYS A 51 -14.87 -27.24 41.00
CA LYS A 51 -16.18 -27.87 41.27
C LYS A 51 -17.38 -26.93 41.06
N ARG A 52 -17.18 -25.62 41.18
CA ARG A 52 -18.23 -24.58 41.16
C ARG A 52 -18.06 -23.54 40.04
N GLU A 53 -17.09 -23.75 39.15
CA GLU A 53 -16.73 -22.84 38.06
C GLU A 53 -16.28 -23.66 36.84
N ASP A 54 -16.34 -23.06 35.65
CA ASP A 54 -15.75 -23.65 34.45
C ASP A 54 -14.21 -23.51 34.37
N SER A 55 -13.61 -22.79 35.32
CA SER A 55 -12.18 -22.56 35.44
C SER A 55 -11.38 -23.83 35.74
N TRP A 56 -10.11 -23.82 35.35
CA TRP A 56 -9.17 -24.95 35.49
C TRP A 56 -7.93 -24.53 36.29
N GLN A 57 -7.54 -25.33 37.28
CA GLN A 57 -6.39 -25.04 38.13
C GLN A 57 -5.28 -26.09 37.95
N LEU A 58 -4.03 -25.62 37.80
CA LEU A 58 -2.85 -26.48 37.91
C LEU A 58 -2.71 -26.95 39.37
N THR A 59 -3.00 -28.21 39.64
CA THR A 59 -3.02 -28.78 40.99
C THR A 59 -1.70 -29.42 41.38
N SER A 60 -0.93 -29.97 40.44
CA SER A 60 0.43 -30.46 40.69
C SER A 60 1.32 -30.42 39.45
N CYS A 61 2.63 -30.26 39.64
CA CYS A 61 3.61 -30.33 38.55
C CYS A 61 5.00 -30.71 39.06
N TYR A 62 5.80 -31.32 38.18
CA TYR A 62 7.23 -31.49 38.38
C TYR A 62 7.98 -30.76 37.27
N LYS A 63 8.70 -29.69 37.64
CA LYS A 63 9.22 -28.69 36.69
C LYS A 63 10.58 -29.04 36.05
N LYS A 64 11.35 -29.99 36.61
CA LYS A 64 12.69 -30.32 36.13
C LYS A 64 12.63 -31.33 34.97
N HIS A 65 13.36 -31.06 33.89
CA HIS A 65 13.55 -31.98 32.77
C HIS A 65 14.91 -32.68 32.86
N THR A 66 14.92 -34.01 32.71
CA THR A 66 16.14 -34.82 32.54
C THR A 66 16.42 -35.19 31.07
N CYS A 67 15.53 -34.81 30.15
CA CYS A 67 15.63 -35.12 28.73
C CYS A 67 16.43 -34.06 27.94
N SER A 68 17.00 -34.45 26.79
CA SER A 68 17.50 -33.55 25.75
C SER A 68 16.38 -32.77 25.04
N LYS A 69 16.73 -31.84 24.14
CA LYS A 69 15.75 -31.17 23.26
C LYS A 69 15.27 -32.13 22.15
N ALA A 70 14.07 -31.89 21.62
CA ALA A 70 13.45 -32.66 20.54
C ALA A 70 12.96 -31.72 19.43
N THR A 71 13.22 -32.08 18.16
CA THR A 71 12.76 -31.31 16.99
C THR A 71 11.33 -31.68 16.54
N LYS A 72 10.85 -32.87 16.93
CA LYS A 72 9.47 -33.34 16.68
C LYS A 72 8.65 -33.17 17.96
N ILE A 73 7.68 -32.26 17.94
CA ILE A 73 6.81 -31.94 19.08
C ILE A 73 5.37 -32.35 18.74
N GLY A 74 4.88 -33.41 19.37
CA GLY A 74 3.60 -34.06 19.03
C GLY A 74 2.38 -33.17 19.27
N ILE A 75 2.28 -32.52 20.43
CA ILE A 75 1.11 -31.72 20.83
C ILE A 75 0.89 -30.43 20.04
N MET A 76 1.87 -30.02 19.26
CA MET A 76 1.78 -28.83 18.42
C MET A 76 0.71 -29.04 17.33
N SER A 77 -0.52 -28.60 17.59
CA SER A 77 -1.65 -28.74 16.66
C SER A 77 -1.50 -27.82 15.44
N SER A 78 -2.27 -28.10 14.39
CA SER A 78 -2.33 -27.19 13.22
C SER A 78 -3.02 -25.87 13.57
N GLN A 79 -4.05 -25.89 14.42
CA GLN A 79 -4.73 -24.70 14.94
C GLN A 79 -3.79 -23.78 15.74
N TRP A 80 -3.00 -24.33 16.68
CA TRP A 80 -2.03 -23.53 17.45
C TRP A 80 -0.98 -22.89 16.54
N LEU A 81 -0.49 -23.65 15.56
CA LEU A 81 0.42 -23.14 14.54
C LEU A 81 -0.22 -22.09 13.63
N SER A 82 -1.51 -22.21 13.30
CA SER A 82 -2.27 -21.20 12.55
C SER A 82 -2.22 -19.87 13.28
N LYS A 83 -2.73 -19.83 14.51
CA LYS A 83 -2.66 -18.67 15.41
C LYS A 83 -1.25 -18.10 15.54
N ALA A 84 -0.24 -18.97 15.78
CA ALA A 84 1.15 -18.54 15.99
C ALA A 84 1.85 -18.02 14.71
N PHE A 85 1.35 -18.35 13.52
CA PHE A 85 1.79 -17.79 12.24
C PHE A 85 0.84 -16.75 11.65
N MET A 86 -0.29 -16.46 12.30
CA MET A 86 -1.43 -15.75 11.71
C MET A 86 -1.03 -14.42 11.07
N LYS A 87 -0.37 -13.55 11.85
CA LYS A 87 0.19 -12.27 11.38
C LYS A 87 1.06 -12.42 10.12
N LYS A 88 1.96 -13.43 10.07
CA LYS A 88 2.88 -13.66 8.95
C LYS A 88 2.20 -14.22 7.70
N ILE A 89 1.04 -14.85 7.85
CA ILE A 89 0.21 -15.35 6.74
C ILE A 89 -0.68 -14.22 6.23
N CYS A 90 -1.22 -13.38 7.11
CA CYS A 90 -1.92 -12.13 6.74
C CYS A 90 -1.01 -11.16 5.96
N GLU A 91 0.24 -10.95 6.40
CA GLU A 91 1.25 -10.13 5.72
C GLU A 91 1.69 -10.68 4.35
N ASN A 92 1.48 -11.98 4.09
CA ASN A 92 1.80 -12.60 2.80
C ASN A 92 1.00 -13.90 2.60
N PRO A 93 -0.27 -13.81 2.12
CA PRO A 93 -1.10 -14.99 1.87
C PRO A 93 -0.49 -15.94 0.82
N LYS A 94 0.43 -15.44 -0.01
CA LYS A 94 1.17 -16.19 -1.03
C LYS A 94 2.47 -16.81 -0.52
N ILE A 95 2.70 -16.83 0.81
CA ILE A 95 3.85 -17.50 1.41
C ILE A 95 3.94 -18.96 0.96
N LYS A 96 5.14 -19.37 0.51
CA LYS A 96 5.41 -20.75 0.09
C LYS A 96 5.54 -21.65 1.31
N LEU A 97 4.98 -22.86 1.25
CA LEU A 97 5.03 -23.84 2.36
C LEU A 97 6.47 -24.08 2.86
N ARG A 98 7.45 -24.23 1.97
CA ARG A 98 8.88 -24.36 2.34
C ARG A 98 9.42 -23.17 3.15
N SER A 99 8.92 -21.96 2.91
CA SER A 99 9.28 -20.76 3.69
C SER A 99 8.63 -20.77 5.08
N LEU A 100 7.37 -21.23 5.19
CA LEU A 100 6.69 -21.41 6.47
C LEU A 100 7.40 -22.46 7.34
N ILE A 101 7.79 -23.60 6.75
CA ILE A 101 8.59 -24.66 7.40
C ILE A 101 9.95 -24.10 7.87
N LYS A 102 10.71 -23.43 6.99
CA LYS A 102 11.99 -22.80 7.39
C LYS A 102 11.79 -21.82 8.54
N LYS A 103 10.73 -21.02 8.55
CA LYS A 103 10.42 -20.09 9.64
C LYS A 103 10.07 -20.79 10.96
N ALA A 104 9.43 -21.95 10.93
CA ALA A 104 9.17 -22.75 12.14
C ALA A 104 10.46 -23.32 12.72
N HIS A 105 11.31 -23.90 11.86
CA HIS A 105 12.62 -24.41 12.26
C HIS A 105 13.52 -23.27 12.79
N SER A 106 13.60 -22.11 12.12
CA SER A 106 14.42 -20.99 12.61
C SER A 106 13.89 -20.34 13.89
N LYS A 107 12.58 -20.39 14.18
CA LYS A 107 12.00 -19.77 15.39
C LYS A 107 12.02 -20.69 16.61
N TRP A 108 11.80 -21.98 16.42
CA TRP A 108 11.56 -22.93 17.51
C TRP A 108 12.41 -24.21 17.43
N ASN A 109 13.23 -24.37 16.39
CA ASN A 109 13.97 -25.60 16.09
C ASN A 109 13.06 -26.84 15.96
N VAL A 110 11.90 -26.65 15.31
CA VAL A 110 10.86 -27.66 15.12
C VAL A 110 10.67 -28.02 13.65
N ASP A 111 10.63 -29.32 13.37
CA ASP A 111 10.37 -29.88 12.05
C ASP A 111 8.88 -29.89 11.72
N LEU A 112 8.51 -29.26 10.59
CA LEU A 112 7.15 -29.32 10.03
C LEU A 112 7.12 -30.10 8.72
N THR A 113 6.22 -31.09 8.65
CA THR A 113 5.92 -31.79 7.39
C THR A 113 5.21 -30.87 6.40
N MET A 114 5.37 -31.12 5.10
CA MET A 114 4.70 -30.37 4.03
C MET A 114 3.18 -30.34 4.20
N THR A 115 2.56 -31.48 4.54
CA THR A 115 1.12 -31.61 4.77
C THR A 115 0.64 -30.80 5.97
N LYS A 116 1.40 -30.81 7.08
CA LYS A 116 1.06 -30.03 8.28
C LYS A 116 1.21 -28.53 8.02
N ALA A 117 2.26 -28.11 7.30
CA ALA A 117 2.42 -26.73 6.85
C ALA A 117 1.32 -26.27 5.88
N ALA A 118 0.83 -27.16 5.01
CA ALA A 118 -0.33 -26.88 4.16
C ALA A 118 -1.61 -26.66 4.98
N ARG A 119 -1.93 -27.57 5.91
CA ARG A 119 -3.10 -27.44 6.80
C ARG A 119 -3.05 -26.18 7.66
N VAL A 120 -1.89 -25.85 8.24
CA VAL A 120 -1.66 -24.61 8.99
C VAL A 120 -1.92 -23.38 8.13
N LYS A 121 -1.44 -23.39 6.88
CA LYS A 121 -1.67 -22.29 5.95
C LYS A 121 -3.15 -22.17 5.58
N GLN A 122 -3.84 -23.29 5.33
CA GLN A 122 -5.24 -23.28 4.94
C GLN A 122 -6.11 -22.75 6.09
N GLN A 123 -5.97 -23.30 7.31
CA GLN A 123 -6.71 -22.82 8.48
C GLN A 123 -6.53 -21.32 8.74
N ALA A 124 -5.33 -20.79 8.55
CA ALA A 124 -5.07 -19.36 8.66
C ALA A 124 -5.75 -18.53 7.54
N LEU A 125 -5.86 -19.07 6.33
CA LEU A 125 -6.59 -18.42 5.24
C LEU A 125 -8.11 -18.50 5.46
N ASP A 126 -8.62 -19.60 5.99
CA ASP A 126 -10.03 -19.78 6.30
C ASP A 126 -10.45 -18.81 7.42
N GLU A 127 -9.71 -18.75 8.53
CA GLU A 127 -9.93 -17.80 9.64
C GLU A 127 -9.84 -16.32 9.19
N ILE A 128 -8.93 -16.02 8.25
CA ILE A 128 -8.86 -14.72 7.56
C ILE A 128 -10.14 -14.46 6.72
N ASN A 129 -10.63 -15.46 5.99
CA ASN A 129 -11.79 -15.32 5.10
C ASN A 129 -13.10 -15.16 5.88
N ASP A 130 -13.26 -15.89 6.97
CA ASP A 130 -14.40 -15.74 7.88
C ASP A 130 -14.39 -14.33 8.51
N THR A 131 -13.22 -13.84 8.92
CA THR A 131 -13.03 -12.46 9.40
C THR A 131 -13.32 -11.42 8.31
N TYR A 132 -12.93 -11.67 7.05
CA TYR A 132 -13.31 -10.79 5.94
C TYR A 132 -14.84 -10.77 5.77
N GLY A 133 -15.50 -11.93 5.77
CA GLY A 133 -16.95 -12.05 5.62
C GLY A 133 -17.71 -11.27 6.69
N GLU A 134 -17.31 -11.40 7.95
CA GLU A 134 -17.90 -10.63 9.06
C GLU A 134 -17.78 -9.12 8.87
N GLN A 135 -16.65 -8.63 8.34
CA GLN A 135 -16.49 -7.19 8.09
C GLN A 135 -17.38 -6.65 6.97
N TYR A 136 -17.74 -7.47 5.96
CA TYR A 136 -18.73 -7.05 4.96
C TYR A 136 -20.14 -7.06 5.54
N ARG A 137 -20.51 -8.08 6.33
CA ARG A 137 -21.80 -8.10 7.07
C ARG A 137 -22.01 -6.81 7.87
N ARG A 138 -20.96 -6.31 8.52
CA ARG A 138 -21.00 -5.12 9.38
C ARG A 138 -20.66 -3.80 8.67
N ILE A 139 -20.64 -3.75 7.34
CA ILE A 139 -20.22 -2.53 6.61
C ILE A 139 -21.21 -1.37 6.78
N HIS A 140 -22.52 -1.65 6.88
CA HIS A 140 -23.55 -0.64 7.15
C HIS A 140 -23.55 -0.18 8.61
N ASP A 141 -23.37 -1.09 9.57
CA ASP A 141 -23.16 -0.75 10.99
C ASP A 141 -21.97 0.21 11.16
N TYR A 142 -20.85 -0.06 10.46
CA TYR A 142 -19.67 0.80 10.45
C TYR A 142 -19.97 2.19 9.84
N ALA A 143 -20.69 2.24 8.72
CA ALA A 143 -21.09 3.51 8.10
C ALA A 143 -21.99 4.35 9.01
N ALA A 144 -22.97 3.73 9.68
CA ALA A 144 -23.85 4.39 10.62
C ALA A 144 -23.07 4.97 11.82
N GLU A 145 -22.16 4.20 12.43
CA GLU A 145 -21.31 4.68 13.53
C GLU A 145 -20.37 5.83 13.09
N LEU A 146 -19.84 5.77 11.87
CA LEU A 146 -19.00 6.83 11.30
C LEU A 146 -19.78 8.13 11.13
N LEU A 147 -21.00 8.07 10.59
CA LEU A 147 -21.90 9.21 10.40
C LEU A 147 -22.38 9.78 11.75
N ARG A 148 -22.74 8.91 12.71
CA ARG A 148 -23.11 9.29 14.09
C ARG A 148 -21.99 10.07 14.78
N SER A 149 -20.74 9.61 14.61
CA SER A 149 -19.58 10.22 15.26
C SER A 149 -19.02 11.44 14.52
N ASN A 150 -19.21 11.52 13.20
CA ASN A 150 -18.75 12.62 12.36
C ASN A 150 -19.90 13.20 11.50
N PRO A 151 -20.86 13.93 12.09
CA PRO A 151 -21.98 14.54 11.36
C PRO A 151 -21.52 15.40 10.18
N GLY A 152 -22.32 15.45 9.11
CA GLY A 152 -21.99 16.13 7.85
C GLY A 152 -21.07 15.35 6.91
N SER A 153 -20.45 14.25 7.38
CA SER A 153 -19.67 13.36 6.52
C SER A 153 -20.57 12.63 5.52
N THR A 154 -20.00 12.23 4.38
CA THR A 154 -20.68 11.41 3.38
C THR A 154 -20.10 10.00 3.41
N VAL A 155 -20.99 9.00 3.48
CA VAL A 155 -20.66 7.59 3.28
C VAL A 155 -21.66 7.02 2.28
N GLN A 156 -21.18 6.54 1.14
CA GLN A 156 -22.02 5.94 0.10
C GLN A 156 -21.56 4.52 -0.15
N ILE A 157 -22.44 3.55 0.07
CA ILE A 157 -22.19 2.12 -0.16
C ILE A 157 -23.03 1.68 -1.35
N GLN A 158 -22.40 1.09 -2.36
CA GLN A 158 -23.10 0.41 -3.44
C GLN A 158 -22.87 -1.10 -3.35
N VAL A 159 -23.97 -1.84 -3.50
CA VAL A 159 -24.01 -3.29 -3.51
C VAL A 159 -24.71 -3.80 -4.77
N GLU A 160 -24.41 -5.04 -5.14
CA GLU A 160 -24.93 -5.74 -6.31
C GLU A 160 -25.78 -6.91 -5.83
N ARG A 161 -27.10 -6.85 -6.04
CA ARG A 161 -28.00 -7.97 -5.71
C ARG A 161 -27.83 -9.11 -6.72
N PRO A 162 -27.93 -10.38 -6.29
CA PRO A 162 -27.96 -11.51 -7.21
C PRO A 162 -29.22 -11.43 -8.10
N PRO A 163 -29.17 -11.77 -9.41
CA PRO A 163 -30.36 -11.78 -10.28
C PRO A 163 -31.51 -12.63 -9.73
N GLU A 164 -31.18 -13.68 -8.98
CA GLU A 164 -32.14 -14.55 -8.32
C GLU A 164 -33.00 -13.83 -7.24
N PHE A 165 -32.60 -12.63 -6.80
CA PHE A 165 -33.40 -11.79 -5.90
C PHE A 165 -34.69 -11.25 -6.54
N GLU A 166 -34.72 -11.10 -7.86
CA GLU A 166 -35.88 -10.58 -8.61
C GLU A 166 -36.87 -11.69 -9.00
N LEU A 167 -36.55 -12.96 -8.72
CA LEU A 167 -37.43 -14.11 -8.99
C LEU A 167 -38.47 -14.25 -7.89
N GLU A 168 -39.75 -14.41 -8.26
CA GLU A 168 -40.84 -14.72 -7.31
C GLU A 168 -40.57 -16.02 -6.52
N THR A 169 -39.89 -16.98 -7.14
CA THR A 169 -39.47 -18.25 -6.55
C THR A 169 -37.98 -18.53 -6.81
N PRO A 170 -37.08 -18.04 -5.94
CA PRO A 170 -35.64 -18.26 -6.09
C PRO A 170 -35.26 -19.73 -5.88
N PRO A 171 -34.20 -20.26 -6.54
CA PRO A 171 -33.81 -21.66 -6.41
C PRO A 171 -33.45 -22.02 -4.95
N PRO A 172 -33.94 -23.15 -4.40
CA PRO A 172 -33.66 -23.55 -3.02
C PRO A 172 -32.17 -23.60 -2.70
N GLY A 173 -31.75 -22.95 -1.62
CA GLY A 173 -30.35 -22.87 -1.19
C GLY A 173 -29.53 -21.73 -1.82
N THR A 174 -30.14 -20.86 -2.62
CA THR A 174 -29.49 -19.65 -3.14
C THR A 174 -29.29 -18.60 -2.04
N ASP A 175 -28.08 -18.03 -1.96
CA ASP A 175 -27.79 -16.92 -1.05
C ASP A 175 -28.17 -15.58 -1.72
N LEU A 176 -29.34 -15.06 -1.34
CA LEU A 176 -29.95 -13.86 -1.93
C LEU A 176 -29.36 -12.54 -1.42
N ARG A 177 -28.39 -12.60 -0.49
CA ARG A 177 -27.79 -11.40 0.10
C ARG A 177 -27.01 -10.58 -0.94
N PRO A 178 -27.06 -9.24 -0.85
CA PRO A 178 -26.34 -8.36 -1.75
C PRO A 178 -24.83 -8.51 -1.59
N ARG A 179 -24.08 -8.38 -2.70
CA ARG A 179 -22.61 -8.42 -2.71
C ARG A 179 -22.03 -7.01 -2.67
N PHE A 180 -20.98 -6.81 -1.88
CA PHE A 180 -20.27 -5.54 -1.86
C PHE A 180 -19.67 -5.22 -3.22
N GLN A 181 -19.98 -4.02 -3.74
CA GLN A 181 -19.37 -3.49 -4.96
C GLN A 181 -18.34 -2.41 -4.63
N ARG A 182 -18.78 -1.34 -3.94
CA ARG A 182 -17.92 -0.19 -3.63
C ARG A 182 -18.42 0.66 -2.45
N ILE A 183 -17.50 1.39 -1.82
CA ILE A 183 -17.77 2.39 -0.78
C ILE A 183 -16.97 3.66 -1.04
N TYR A 184 -17.60 4.81 -0.83
CA TYR A 184 -17.01 6.15 -0.85
C TYR A 184 -17.15 6.76 0.54
N ILE A 185 -16.11 7.43 1.03
CA ILE A 185 -16.11 8.17 2.29
C ILE A 185 -15.45 9.53 2.10
N CYS A 186 -16.15 10.59 2.52
CA CYS A 186 -15.59 11.93 2.68
C CYS A 186 -16.02 12.51 4.03
N LEU A 187 -15.05 12.75 4.91
CA LEU A 187 -15.30 13.24 6.27
C LEU A 187 -15.56 14.74 6.25
N GLU A 188 -16.50 15.22 7.05
CA GLU A 188 -16.85 16.65 7.11
C GLU A 188 -15.64 17.56 7.38
N ALA A 189 -14.75 17.13 8.29
CA ALA A 189 -13.50 17.82 8.54
C ALA A 189 -12.64 17.94 7.27
N CYS A 190 -12.57 16.90 6.44
CA CYS A 190 -11.85 16.90 5.17
C CYS A 190 -12.52 17.79 4.11
N LYS A 191 -13.87 17.81 4.04
CA LYS A 191 -14.62 18.71 3.15
C LYS A 191 -14.32 20.17 3.42
N ARG A 192 -14.39 20.58 4.69
CA ARG A 192 -14.10 21.97 5.12
C ARG A 192 -12.63 22.36 4.94
N SER A 193 -11.72 21.40 5.13
CA SER A 193 -10.27 21.65 5.00
C SER A 193 -9.87 22.05 3.58
N PHE A 194 -10.37 21.32 2.56
CA PHE A 194 -10.15 21.42 1.09
C PHE A 194 -8.69 21.55 0.57
N MET A 195 -7.71 21.93 1.39
CA MET A 195 -6.41 22.43 0.95
C MET A 195 -5.26 21.43 1.05
N ILE A 196 -5.27 20.51 2.03
CA ILE A 196 -4.20 19.52 2.20
C ILE A 196 -4.77 18.12 2.47
N LEU A 197 -4.22 17.15 1.74
CA LEU A 197 -4.72 15.79 1.57
C LEU A 197 -4.70 14.89 2.82
N PRO A 198 -5.54 13.83 2.79
CA PRO A 198 -6.55 13.49 1.78
C PRO A 198 -7.94 14.08 2.07
N ILE A 199 -8.75 14.19 1.01
CA ILE A 199 -10.07 14.84 1.03
C ILE A 199 -11.19 13.77 1.07
N ALA A 200 -11.11 12.75 0.21
CA ALA A 200 -12.02 11.61 0.18
C ALA A 200 -11.24 10.32 -0.14
N TYR A 201 -11.82 9.16 0.16
CA TYR A 201 -11.25 7.84 -0.16
C TYR A 201 -12.33 6.83 -0.55
N VAL A 202 -11.96 5.87 -1.41
CA VAL A 202 -12.88 4.83 -1.91
C VAL A 202 -12.28 3.44 -1.84
N VAL A 203 -13.15 2.43 -1.75
CA VAL A 203 -12.84 1.05 -2.10
C VAL A 203 -13.76 0.66 -3.25
N VAL A 204 -13.17 0.20 -4.35
CA VAL A 204 -13.87 -0.18 -5.59
C VAL A 204 -13.39 -1.54 -6.09
N GLU A 205 -14.28 -2.25 -6.78
CA GLU A 205 -14.06 -3.57 -7.38
C GLU A 205 -12.87 -3.57 -8.36
N ALA A 206 -12.73 -2.52 -9.17
CA ALA A 206 -11.63 -2.31 -10.09
C ALA A 206 -11.44 -0.82 -10.43
N GLU A 207 -10.26 -0.46 -10.94
CA GLU A 207 -9.95 0.90 -11.40
C GLU A 207 -10.45 1.10 -12.85
N THR A 208 -11.78 1.09 -13.02
CA THR A 208 -12.51 1.19 -14.31
C THR A 208 -12.97 2.63 -14.61
N LYS A 209 -13.43 2.90 -15.84
CA LYS A 209 -14.07 4.20 -16.17
C LYS A 209 -15.28 4.45 -15.25
N ASP A 210 -16.12 3.43 -15.07
CA ASP A 210 -17.31 3.50 -14.22
C ASP A 210 -16.98 3.82 -12.76
N SER A 211 -16.03 3.11 -12.15
CA SER A 211 -15.62 3.40 -10.76
C SER A 211 -14.92 4.75 -10.60
N TRP A 212 -14.24 5.26 -11.63
CA TRP A 212 -13.75 6.65 -11.64
C TRP A 212 -14.89 7.67 -11.80
N ARG A 213 -15.90 7.37 -12.62
CA ARG A 213 -17.10 8.21 -12.81
C ARG A 213 -17.88 8.34 -11.52
N TRP A 214 -18.15 7.21 -10.86
CA TRP A 214 -18.80 7.15 -9.57
C TRP A 214 -18.04 7.95 -8.50
N PHE A 215 -16.71 7.78 -8.40
CA PHE A 215 -15.90 8.58 -7.47
C PHE A 215 -15.97 10.09 -7.74
N LEU A 216 -15.86 10.51 -9.00
CA LEU A 216 -15.84 11.93 -9.35
C LEU A 216 -17.20 12.59 -9.17
N LEU A 217 -18.32 11.88 -9.38
CA LEU A 217 -19.66 12.39 -9.06
C LEU A 217 -19.79 12.69 -7.56
N ASN A 218 -19.56 11.68 -6.70
CA ASN A 218 -19.60 11.86 -5.24
C ASN A 218 -18.66 12.99 -4.75
N LEU A 219 -17.48 13.13 -5.38
CA LEU A 219 -16.53 14.19 -5.07
C LEU A 219 -17.02 15.58 -5.50
N CYS A 220 -17.76 15.69 -6.61
CA CYS A 220 -18.38 16.93 -7.04
C CYS A 220 -19.58 17.30 -6.17
N ASP A 221 -20.37 16.33 -5.74
CA ASP A 221 -21.53 16.53 -4.85
C ASP A 221 -21.07 17.06 -3.47
N ASP A 222 -20.00 16.50 -2.90
CA ASP A 222 -19.48 16.91 -1.59
C ASP A 222 -18.75 18.26 -1.57
N LEU A 223 -18.12 18.65 -2.68
CA LEU A 223 -17.20 19.80 -2.70
C LEU A 223 -17.69 20.96 -3.58
N GLY A 224 -18.67 20.71 -4.44
CA GLY A 224 -19.19 21.63 -5.46
C GLY A 224 -18.41 21.51 -6.77
N VAL A 225 -19.13 21.28 -7.88
CA VAL A 225 -18.52 21.11 -9.22
C VAL A 225 -17.67 22.30 -9.64
N ASP A 226 -18.04 23.52 -9.24
CA ASP A 226 -17.30 24.73 -9.57
C ASP A 226 -15.90 24.73 -8.94
N LYS A 227 -15.79 24.41 -7.64
CA LYS A 227 -14.47 24.29 -6.98
C LYS A 227 -13.62 23.20 -7.62
N ILE A 228 -14.24 22.09 -8.03
CA ILE A 228 -13.57 20.98 -8.71
C ILE A 228 -13.06 21.40 -10.09
N ARG A 229 -13.82 22.17 -10.89
CA ARG A 229 -13.38 22.66 -12.22
C ARG A 229 -12.12 23.51 -12.16
N TRP A 230 -11.90 24.26 -11.07
CA TRP A 230 -10.67 25.04 -10.84
C TRP A 230 -9.48 24.21 -10.29
N CYS A 231 -9.64 22.91 -10.04
CA CYS A 231 -8.56 22.05 -9.52
C CYS A 231 -7.71 21.41 -10.63
N THR A 232 -6.39 21.39 -10.42
CA THR A 232 -5.50 20.52 -11.21
C THR A 232 -5.50 19.08 -10.66
N PHE A 233 -6.05 18.13 -11.41
CA PHE A 233 -6.03 16.71 -11.02
C PHE A 233 -4.69 16.04 -11.29
N MET A 234 -4.30 15.10 -10.44
CA MET A 234 -2.93 14.58 -10.39
C MET A 234 -2.91 13.05 -10.10
N SER A 235 -2.82 12.17 -11.12
CA SER A 235 -3.09 10.70 -11.05
C SER A 235 -1.98 9.77 -11.61
N ASP A 236 -2.11 8.43 -11.58
CA ASP A 236 -1.28 7.57 -12.46
C ASP A 236 -1.78 7.62 -13.92
N GLN A 237 -1.03 7.02 -14.85
CA GLN A 237 -1.43 6.75 -16.25
C GLN A 237 -2.56 5.69 -16.33
N GLN A 238 -3.70 5.96 -15.69
CA GLN A 238 -4.84 5.05 -15.67
C GLN A 238 -5.78 5.31 -16.83
N LYS A 239 -5.96 4.29 -17.67
CA LYS A 239 -6.77 4.37 -18.90
C LYS A 239 -8.24 4.72 -18.68
N GLY A 240 -8.80 4.37 -17.52
CA GLY A 240 -10.20 4.65 -17.19
C GLY A 240 -10.48 6.09 -16.78
N LEU A 241 -9.49 6.85 -16.29
CA LEU A 241 -9.73 8.15 -15.65
C LEU A 241 -9.80 9.31 -16.65
N ILE A 242 -8.96 9.31 -17.71
CA ILE A 242 -8.98 10.39 -18.72
C ILE A 242 -10.36 10.51 -19.39
N PRO A 243 -10.97 9.43 -19.90
CA PRO A 243 -12.29 9.50 -20.53
C PRO A 243 -13.43 9.86 -19.56
N THR A 244 -13.17 9.81 -18.25
CA THR A 244 -14.12 10.27 -17.22
C THR A 244 -14.00 11.77 -17.00
N PHE A 245 -12.80 12.35 -17.05
CA PHE A 245 -12.63 13.80 -17.03
C PHE A 245 -13.26 14.45 -18.27
N ASP A 246 -13.03 13.88 -19.46
CA ASP A 246 -13.61 14.41 -20.70
C ASP A 246 -15.16 14.39 -20.69
N GLU A 247 -15.78 13.45 -19.96
CA GLU A 247 -17.24 13.33 -19.79
C GLU A 247 -17.80 14.25 -18.69
N LEU A 248 -17.23 14.23 -17.48
CA LEU A 248 -17.81 14.91 -16.30
C LEU A 248 -17.26 16.32 -16.08
N LEU A 249 -16.01 16.57 -16.47
CA LEU A 249 -15.23 17.77 -16.14
C LEU A 249 -14.46 18.25 -17.39
N PRO A 250 -15.15 18.52 -18.51
CA PRO A 250 -14.49 18.89 -19.77
C PRO A 250 -13.64 20.16 -19.60
N GLY A 251 -12.43 20.12 -20.17
CA GLY A 251 -11.45 21.20 -20.07
C GLY A 251 -10.62 21.24 -18.78
N ILE A 252 -10.80 20.28 -17.85
CA ILE A 252 -10.05 20.29 -16.59
C ILE A 252 -8.56 20.01 -16.76
N ASP A 253 -7.77 20.70 -15.94
CA ASP A 253 -6.31 20.61 -15.97
C ASP A 253 -5.86 19.30 -15.29
N HIS A 254 -5.55 18.26 -16.08
CA HIS A 254 -5.14 16.94 -15.56
C HIS A 254 -3.66 16.67 -15.76
N ARG A 255 -3.05 15.94 -14.81
CA ARG A 255 -1.64 15.58 -14.78
C ARG A 255 -1.45 14.08 -14.37
N PHE A 256 -0.75 13.25 -15.20
CA PHE A 256 -0.23 11.89 -14.84
C PHE A 256 0.87 11.96 -13.77
N CYS A 257 2.13 11.52 -13.94
CA CYS A 257 2.89 11.02 -12.77
C CYS A 257 4.45 11.14 -12.62
N VAL A 258 5.15 12.15 -12.04
CA VAL A 258 6.65 12.08 -11.92
C VAL A 258 7.12 10.88 -11.10
N ARG A 259 6.44 10.54 -10.00
CA ARG A 259 6.85 9.46 -9.09
C ARG A 259 6.30 8.07 -9.50
N HIS A 260 5.23 7.93 -10.32
CA HIS A 260 4.93 6.66 -11.05
C HIS A 260 5.77 6.55 -12.32
N LEU A 261 5.89 7.61 -13.12
CA LEU A 261 6.63 7.62 -14.36
C LEU A 261 8.11 7.32 -14.12
N TYR A 262 8.79 7.98 -13.18
CA TYR A 262 10.15 7.56 -12.80
C TYR A 262 10.17 6.11 -12.27
N SER A 263 9.12 5.67 -11.58
CA SER A 263 8.99 4.29 -11.10
C SER A 263 8.68 3.27 -12.19
N ASN A 264 8.33 3.69 -13.41
CA ASN A 264 8.12 2.88 -14.61
C ASN A 264 9.35 2.97 -15.51
N PHE A 265 9.80 4.19 -15.82
CA PHE A 265 11.06 4.54 -16.46
C PHE A 265 12.24 3.78 -15.86
N ARG A 266 12.45 3.82 -14.53
CA ARG A 266 13.56 3.09 -13.84
C ARG A 266 13.53 1.58 -14.07
N LYS A 267 12.38 0.98 -14.41
CA LYS A 267 12.30 -0.46 -14.72
C LYS A 267 12.91 -0.79 -16.09
N ARG A 268 12.96 0.19 -17.01
CA ARG A 268 13.59 0.11 -18.34
C ARG A 268 15.00 0.70 -18.32
N PHE A 269 15.16 1.87 -17.70
CA PHE A 269 16.36 2.72 -17.70
C PHE A 269 16.87 2.94 -16.25
N PRO A 270 17.68 2.01 -15.70
CA PRO A 270 18.18 2.11 -14.33
C PRO A 270 19.41 3.03 -14.24
N GLY A 271 19.35 4.06 -13.39
CA GLY A 271 20.52 4.90 -13.09
C GLY A 271 20.21 6.04 -12.14
N VAL A 272 21.21 6.53 -11.41
CA VAL A 272 21.07 7.74 -10.58
C VAL A 272 21.19 9.01 -11.44
N GLN A 273 22.03 9.00 -12.48
CA GLN A 273 22.18 10.13 -13.39
C GLN A 273 20.88 10.40 -14.18
N LEU A 274 20.33 9.38 -14.85
CA LEU A 274 19.04 9.48 -15.55
C LEU A 274 17.87 9.86 -14.62
N LYS A 275 17.91 9.45 -13.34
CA LYS A 275 16.99 9.96 -12.32
C LYS A 275 17.14 11.47 -12.18
N ILE A 276 18.33 11.96 -11.89
CA ILE A 276 18.58 13.40 -11.66
C ILE A 276 18.16 14.21 -12.89
N MET A 277 18.51 13.76 -14.09
CA MET A 277 18.14 14.42 -15.35
C MET A 277 16.63 14.43 -15.59
N MET A 278 15.93 13.29 -15.43
CA MET A 278 14.47 13.22 -15.54
C MET A 278 13.77 14.14 -14.52
N TRP A 279 14.28 14.22 -13.29
CA TRP A 279 13.76 15.14 -12.27
C TRP A 279 14.13 16.62 -12.52
N LYS A 280 15.15 16.93 -13.33
CA LYS A 280 15.43 18.29 -13.82
C LYS A 280 14.45 18.66 -14.95
N ALA A 281 14.27 17.78 -15.95
CA ALA A 281 13.31 17.99 -17.03
C ALA A 281 11.88 18.17 -16.50
N ALA A 282 11.44 17.33 -15.55
CA ALA A 282 10.12 17.44 -14.90
C ALA A 282 9.91 18.69 -14.02
N LYS A 283 10.95 19.50 -13.80
CA LYS A 283 10.92 20.74 -12.99
C LYS A 283 11.13 22.01 -13.81
N ALA A 284 11.44 21.89 -15.10
CA ALA A 284 11.58 23.05 -15.98
C ALA A 284 10.26 23.84 -16.01
N THR A 285 10.32 25.15 -15.78
CA THR A 285 9.12 26.01 -15.69
C THR A 285 8.72 26.63 -17.02
N TYR A 286 9.59 26.53 -18.03
CA TYR A 286 9.38 27.05 -19.39
C TYR A 286 10.00 26.10 -20.45
N VAL A 287 9.50 26.19 -21.68
CA VAL A 287 9.75 25.21 -22.75
C VAL A 287 11.24 25.12 -23.12
N GLN A 288 11.93 26.25 -23.25
CA GLN A 288 13.33 26.28 -23.65
C GLN A 288 14.27 25.64 -22.61
N GLU A 289 13.95 25.72 -21.30
CA GLU A 289 14.69 24.92 -20.31
C GLU A 289 14.36 23.44 -20.47
N TRP A 290 13.09 23.08 -20.64
CA TRP A 290 12.68 21.68 -20.81
C TRP A 290 13.38 21.02 -22.00
N GLU A 291 13.40 21.68 -23.16
CA GLU A 291 14.11 21.22 -24.36
C GLU A 291 15.61 21.00 -24.09
N ARG A 292 16.26 21.94 -23.39
CA ARG A 292 17.66 21.81 -22.99
C ARG A 292 17.89 20.63 -22.06
N ARG A 293 17.00 20.39 -21.08
CA ARG A 293 17.07 19.20 -20.18
C ARG A 293 16.77 17.91 -20.92
N MET A 294 15.95 17.93 -21.96
CA MET A 294 15.68 16.77 -22.80
C MET A 294 16.86 16.44 -23.70
N LYS A 295 17.56 17.45 -24.26
CA LYS A 295 18.85 17.27 -24.96
C LYS A 295 19.93 16.70 -24.02
N GLU A 296 20.01 17.17 -22.77
CA GLU A 296 20.89 16.57 -21.74
C GLU A 296 20.60 15.06 -21.53
N ILE A 297 19.33 14.62 -21.59
CA ILE A 297 18.96 13.20 -21.49
C ILE A 297 19.32 12.44 -22.77
N GLN A 298 19.05 13.03 -23.95
CA GLN A 298 19.33 12.41 -25.25
C GLN A 298 20.80 12.05 -25.42
N GLN A 299 21.70 12.95 -25.00
CA GLN A 299 23.16 12.74 -25.03
C GLN A 299 23.64 11.58 -24.14
N VAL A 300 22.87 11.20 -23.13
CA VAL A 300 23.23 10.12 -22.18
C VAL A 300 22.53 8.80 -22.50
N ASP A 301 21.27 8.82 -22.93
CA ASP A 301 20.49 7.65 -23.31
C ASP A 301 19.36 8.02 -24.28
N GLN A 302 19.56 7.73 -25.57
CA GLN A 302 18.58 7.97 -26.64
C GLN A 302 17.27 7.18 -26.43
N GLY A 303 17.32 5.99 -25.82
CA GLY A 303 16.14 5.19 -25.53
C GLY A 303 15.29 5.79 -24.40
N ALA A 304 15.95 6.36 -23.40
CA ALA A 304 15.30 7.13 -22.34
C ALA A 304 14.63 8.40 -22.87
N TYR A 305 15.30 9.14 -23.77
CA TYR A 305 14.74 10.31 -24.44
C TYR A 305 13.48 9.94 -25.25
N ASN A 306 13.56 8.94 -26.13
CA ASN A 306 12.42 8.50 -26.94
C ASN A 306 11.22 8.13 -26.06
N HIS A 307 11.45 7.37 -24.97
CA HIS A 307 10.37 6.96 -24.06
C HIS A 307 9.73 8.12 -23.27
N LEU A 308 10.44 9.22 -23.06
CA LEU A 308 9.88 10.42 -22.42
C LEU A 308 9.11 11.28 -23.43
N MET A 309 9.53 11.32 -24.71
CA MET A 309 8.80 11.99 -25.80
C MET A 309 7.47 11.29 -26.14
N GLU A 310 7.37 9.97 -25.95
CA GLU A 310 6.12 9.19 -26.06
C GLU A 310 5.00 9.64 -25.10
N ILE A 311 5.29 10.52 -24.12
CA ILE A 311 4.41 10.80 -22.99
C ILE A 311 4.19 12.32 -22.88
N PRO A 312 2.98 12.83 -23.14
CA PRO A 312 2.75 14.27 -23.17
C PRO A 312 3.12 14.94 -21.84
N ALA A 313 4.04 15.90 -21.90
CA ALA A 313 4.79 16.39 -20.75
C ALA A 313 3.95 17.13 -19.69
N LYS A 314 2.69 17.47 -19.96
CA LYS A 314 1.81 18.11 -18.96
C LYS A 314 1.52 17.22 -17.75
N TYR A 315 1.78 15.91 -17.82
CA TYR A 315 1.14 14.92 -16.96
C TYR A 315 2.04 14.29 -15.81
N TRP A 316 1.93 14.74 -14.51
CA TRP A 316 2.80 14.50 -13.28
C TRP A 316 2.13 14.38 -11.81
N SER A 317 2.47 13.43 -10.85
CA SER A 317 1.75 12.88 -9.58
C SER A 317 2.47 11.71 -8.74
N LYS A 318 1.81 11.00 -7.71
CA LYS A 318 1.72 9.49 -7.37
C LYS A 318 1.11 8.99 -5.98
N SER A 319 0.32 7.85 -5.85
CA SER A 319 0.19 6.96 -4.60
C SER A 319 -0.39 5.49 -4.75
N ARG A 320 -0.20 4.58 -3.77
CA ARG A 320 -0.71 3.16 -3.65
C ARG A 320 -0.72 2.61 -2.19
N ALA A 321 -1.80 1.94 -1.73
CA ALA A 321 -1.82 0.99 -0.59
C ALA A 321 -3.14 0.15 -0.57
N ARG A 322 -3.11 -1.20 -0.64
CA ARG A 322 -4.31 -2.09 -0.61
C ARG A 322 -3.98 -3.58 -0.29
N GLU A 323 -3.77 -3.99 0.98
CA GLU A 323 -3.71 -5.41 1.41
C GLU A 323 -4.19 -5.60 2.88
N LYS A 324 -5.42 -5.16 3.22
CA LYS A 324 -6.06 -5.34 4.54
C LYS A 324 -7.59 -5.60 4.43
N PRO A 325 -8.23 -6.19 5.47
CA PRO A 325 -9.70 -6.29 5.57
C PRO A 325 -10.40 -4.93 5.44
N ILE A 326 -11.62 -4.89 4.88
CA ILE A 326 -12.26 -3.62 4.48
C ILE A 326 -12.47 -2.68 5.66
N VAL A 327 -13.18 -3.09 6.70
CA VAL A 327 -13.43 -2.25 7.90
C VAL A 327 -12.12 -1.90 8.58
N SER A 328 -11.19 -2.86 8.73
CA SER A 328 -9.87 -2.57 9.31
C SER A 328 -9.07 -1.55 8.50
N MET A 329 -9.14 -1.60 7.16
CA MET A 329 -8.45 -0.67 6.26
C MET A 329 -9.08 0.73 6.31
N LEU A 330 -10.42 0.81 6.36
CA LEU A 330 -11.14 2.09 6.52
C LEU A 330 -10.79 2.72 7.88
N GLU A 331 -10.71 1.91 8.94
CA GLU A 331 -10.30 2.37 10.28
C GLU A 331 -8.82 2.79 10.33
N ASP A 332 -7.89 2.05 9.73
CA ASP A 332 -6.49 2.47 9.63
C ASP A 332 -6.35 3.82 8.90
N ILE A 333 -7.14 4.04 7.83
CA ILE A 333 -7.18 5.31 7.11
C ILE A 333 -7.74 6.39 8.03
N ARG A 334 -8.89 6.17 8.68
CA ARG A 334 -9.52 7.14 9.59
C ARG A 334 -8.59 7.52 10.76
N VAL A 335 -7.97 6.55 11.43
CA VAL A 335 -7.02 6.78 12.54
C VAL A 335 -5.77 7.50 12.06
N TYR A 336 -5.23 7.15 10.89
CA TYR A 336 -4.14 7.90 10.27
C TYR A 336 -4.50 9.38 10.06
N LEU A 337 -5.73 9.67 9.63
CA LEU A 337 -6.22 11.04 9.43
C LEU A 337 -6.43 11.77 10.74
N MET A 338 -7.10 11.15 11.70
CA MET A 338 -7.33 11.69 13.04
C MET A 338 -6.01 12.10 13.71
N ASN A 339 -5.01 11.21 13.72
CA ASN A 339 -3.69 11.49 14.26
C ASN A 339 -3.00 12.62 13.49
N ARG A 340 -3.01 12.56 12.14
CA ARG A 340 -2.41 13.59 11.28
C ARG A 340 -3.01 14.98 11.52
N TRP A 341 -4.33 15.10 11.69
CA TRP A 341 -4.99 16.37 12.01
C TRP A 341 -4.60 16.87 13.40
N SER A 342 -4.55 15.97 14.39
CA SER A 342 -4.13 16.30 15.76
C SER A 342 -2.68 16.78 15.83
N ASP A 343 -1.75 16.02 15.23
CA ASP A 343 -0.32 16.35 15.17
C ASP A 343 -0.11 17.71 14.50
N ASN A 344 -0.75 17.94 13.35
CA ASN A 344 -0.61 19.19 12.60
C ASN A 344 -1.15 20.40 13.39
N ARG A 345 -2.27 20.27 14.11
CA ARG A 345 -2.74 21.32 15.04
C ARG A 345 -1.71 21.62 16.12
N GLN A 346 -1.20 20.59 16.80
CA GLN A 346 -0.26 20.78 17.90
C GLN A 346 1.06 21.42 17.43
N ILE A 347 1.55 21.01 16.25
CA ILE A 347 2.80 21.53 15.65
C ILE A 347 2.67 23.01 15.24
N ILE A 348 1.52 23.47 14.76
CA ILE A 348 1.38 24.85 14.28
C ILE A 348 1.14 25.87 15.40
N VAL A 349 0.60 25.44 16.56
CA VAL A 349 0.38 26.32 17.72
C VAL A 349 1.69 26.98 18.18
N THR A 350 2.75 26.19 18.34
CA THR A 350 4.06 26.68 18.82
C THR A 350 4.86 27.46 17.77
N TYR A 351 4.42 27.49 16.51
CA TYR A 351 5.12 28.19 15.46
C TYR A 351 4.78 29.70 15.45
N ALA A 352 5.73 30.55 15.85
CA ALA A 352 5.52 32.00 15.91
C ALA A 352 5.50 32.71 14.53
N GLY A 353 6.00 32.07 13.47
CA GLY A 353 6.12 32.71 12.16
C GLY A 353 4.81 32.76 11.36
N GLU A 354 4.69 33.78 10.51
CA GLU A 354 3.51 34.01 9.67
C GLU A 354 3.45 33.10 8.43
N ILE A 355 4.60 32.71 7.87
CA ILE A 355 4.73 31.89 6.66
C ILE A 355 5.31 30.54 7.03
N LEU A 356 4.79 29.44 6.47
CA LEU A 356 5.15 28.08 6.88
C LEU A 356 6.67 27.82 6.78
N PRO A 357 7.31 27.12 7.76
CA PRO A 357 8.78 27.04 7.88
C PRO A 357 9.50 26.51 6.63
N LYS A 358 8.91 25.51 5.97
CA LYS A 358 9.46 24.89 4.74
C LYS A 358 9.36 25.80 3.51
N ILE A 359 8.53 26.83 3.56
CA ILE A 359 8.36 27.82 2.50
C ILE A 359 9.31 29.00 2.74
N ASN A 360 9.44 29.50 3.99
CA ASN A 360 10.48 30.47 4.35
C ASN A 360 11.88 29.99 3.93
N LYS A 361 12.25 28.74 4.25
CA LYS A 361 13.54 28.16 3.82
C LYS A 361 13.72 28.00 2.30
N LYS A 362 12.66 28.15 1.50
CA LYS A 362 12.76 28.27 0.03
C LYS A 362 12.89 29.73 -0.39
N ILE A 363 12.08 30.61 0.20
CA ILE A 363 12.08 32.06 -0.03
C ILE A 363 13.46 32.64 0.24
N GLU A 364 14.08 32.31 1.38
CA GLU A 364 15.48 32.66 1.72
C GLU A 364 16.43 32.34 0.56
N ARG A 365 16.36 31.11 0.02
CA ARG A 365 17.22 30.64 -1.09
C ARG A 365 16.93 31.31 -2.43
N GLU A 366 15.71 31.78 -2.67
CA GLU A 366 15.40 32.56 -3.88
C GLU A 366 15.81 34.03 -3.69
N PHE A 367 15.75 34.55 -2.46
CA PHE A 367 16.25 35.87 -2.10
C PHE A 367 17.77 35.95 -2.27
N ASP A 368 18.52 34.94 -1.81
CA ASP A 368 19.97 34.85 -1.98
C ASP A 368 20.37 34.93 -3.46
N LYS A 369 19.79 34.06 -4.30
CA LYS A 369 20.00 34.06 -5.77
C LYS A 369 19.57 35.36 -6.42
N GLY A 370 18.56 36.04 -5.88
CA GLY A 370 18.12 37.35 -6.36
C GLY A 370 19.23 38.41 -6.35
N GLY A 371 20.29 38.22 -5.55
CA GLY A 371 21.48 39.07 -5.56
C GLY A 371 22.30 39.03 -6.85
N GLU A 372 22.14 38.01 -7.71
CA GLU A 372 22.86 37.89 -8.99
C GLU A 372 22.21 38.69 -10.14
N TRP A 373 21.04 39.28 -9.90
CA TRP A 373 20.18 39.89 -10.91
C TRP A 373 20.02 41.39 -10.74
N LEU A 374 20.13 42.13 -11.85
CA LEU A 374 19.89 43.57 -11.90
C LEU A 374 18.46 43.85 -12.35
N ALA A 375 17.66 44.48 -11.49
CA ALA A 375 16.32 44.94 -11.82
C ALA A 375 16.33 46.39 -12.32
N ILE A 376 15.62 46.67 -13.41
CA ILE A 376 15.36 47.99 -14.00
C ILE A 376 13.85 48.22 -13.95
N TYR A 377 13.41 49.33 -13.37
CA TYR A 377 11.98 49.64 -13.22
C TYR A 377 11.45 50.29 -14.49
N ALA A 378 10.33 49.78 -15.01
CA ALA A 378 9.68 50.29 -16.22
C ALA A 378 8.40 51.10 -15.92
N GLY A 379 8.01 51.23 -14.65
CA GLY A 379 6.74 51.82 -14.22
C GLY A 379 5.64 50.77 -13.98
N ARG A 380 4.62 51.14 -13.19
CA ARG A 380 3.42 50.31 -12.90
C ARG A 380 3.76 48.89 -12.43
N ASP A 381 4.66 48.78 -11.45
CA ASP A 381 5.13 47.52 -10.87
C ASP A 381 5.77 46.51 -11.85
N LYS A 382 6.15 46.98 -13.05
CA LYS A 382 6.87 46.19 -14.06
C LYS A 382 8.36 46.47 -14.07
N TYR A 383 9.14 45.41 -14.28
CA TYR A 383 10.60 45.44 -14.26
C TYR A 383 11.18 44.59 -15.40
N GLU A 384 12.25 45.08 -16.03
CA GLU A 384 13.20 44.23 -16.75
C GLU A 384 14.25 43.73 -15.75
N VAL A 385 14.56 42.44 -15.78
CA VAL A 385 15.56 41.82 -14.90
C VAL A 385 16.60 41.10 -15.76
N SER A 386 17.87 41.48 -15.62
CA SER A 386 18.99 40.95 -16.41
C SER A 386 20.09 40.36 -15.53
N SER A 387 20.84 39.40 -16.06
CA SER A 387 21.97 38.78 -15.33
C SER A 387 23.14 39.74 -15.25
N SER A 388 23.76 39.86 -14.06
CA SER A 388 25.00 40.63 -13.86
C SER A 388 26.23 39.98 -14.52
N GLN A 389 26.21 38.67 -14.82
CA GLN A 389 27.39 37.89 -15.22
C GLN A 389 27.49 37.66 -16.74
N GLY A 390 27.13 38.67 -17.55
CA GLY A 390 27.35 38.67 -19.01
C GLY A 390 26.46 37.74 -19.84
N ASN A 391 25.58 36.96 -19.22
CA ASN A 391 24.64 36.09 -19.94
C ASN A 391 23.43 36.93 -20.42
N ARG A 392 23.08 36.87 -21.71
CA ARG A 392 22.00 37.70 -22.33
C ARG A 392 20.56 37.35 -21.88
N ALA A 393 20.42 36.63 -20.77
CA ALA A 393 19.13 36.27 -20.20
C ALA A 393 18.45 37.51 -19.60
N LYS A 394 17.26 37.83 -20.13
CA LYS A 394 16.36 38.88 -19.65
C LYS A 394 15.02 38.28 -19.26
N PHE A 395 14.44 38.77 -18.17
CA PHE A 395 13.12 38.39 -17.69
C PHE A 395 12.28 39.63 -17.43
N VAL A 396 10.97 39.52 -17.67
CA VAL A 396 10.01 40.55 -17.26
C VAL A 396 9.38 40.08 -15.96
N VAL A 397 9.28 40.98 -14.98
CA VAL A 397 8.57 40.77 -13.71
C VAL A 397 7.45 41.81 -13.62
N ASP A 398 6.27 41.37 -13.18
CA ASP A 398 5.18 42.23 -12.76
C ASP A 398 4.86 41.86 -11.30
N LEU A 399 5.20 42.76 -10.37
CA LEU A 399 5.00 42.49 -8.94
C LEU A 399 3.54 42.58 -8.52
N ASN A 400 2.73 43.41 -9.19
CA ASN A 400 1.31 43.57 -8.89
C ASN A 400 0.48 42.35 -9.36
N LEU A 401 0.81 41.78 -10.53
CA LEU A 401 0.18 40.54 -11.02
C LEU A 401 0.82 39.26 -10.47
N HIS A 402 1.86 39.37 -9.64
CA HIS A 402 2.65 38.25 -9.11
C HIS A 402 3.23 37.35 -10.24
N GLU A 403 3.66 37.97 -11.33
CA GLU A 403 4.12 37.28 -12.55
C GLU A 403 5.61 37.48 -12.82
N CYS A 404 6.23 36.45 -13.41
CA CYS A 404 7.53 36.57 -14.07
C CYS A 404 7.54 35.75 -15.36
N SER A 405 8.26 36.20 -16.39
CA SER A 405 8.42 35.43 -17.64
C SER A 405 9.15 34.10 -17.46
N CYS A 406 9.87 33.88 -16.34
CA CYS A 406 10.41 32.56 -15.98
C CYS A 406 9.35 31.57 -15.48
N ARG A 407 8.08 32.00 -15.36
CA ARG A 407 6.89 31.25 -14.88
C ARG A 407 6.94 30.74 -13.45
N LYS A 408 8.09 30.80 -12.79
CA LYS A 408 8.30 30.24 -11.44
C LYS A 408 7.45 30.95 -10.39
N PHE A 409 7.33 32.27 -10.43
CA PHE A 409 6.51 33.04 -9.47
C PHE A 409 5.05 32.57 -9.48
N GLN A 410 4.44 32.49 -10.68
CA GLN A 410 3.08 31.98 -10.88
C GLN A 410 2.92 30.53 -10.43
N LEU A 411 3.89 29.66 -10.78
CA LEU A 411 3.83 28.22 -10.47
C LEU A 411 4.10 27.88 -9.00
N THR A 412 4.90 28.68 -8.30
CA THR A 412 5.26 28.42 -6.90
C THR A 412 4.49 29.27 -5.91
N GLY A 413 3.76 30.31 -6.34
CA GLY A 413 2.97 31.17 -5.45
C GLY A 413 3.80 31.97 -4.44
N TYR A 414 5.09 32.14 -4.71
CA TYR A 414 6.01 32.99 -3.95
C TYR A 414 7.09 33.52 -4.92
N PRO A 415 7.74 34.66 -4.63
CA PRO A 415 8.63 35.31 -5.58
C PRO A 415 9.79 34.41 -6.03
N CYS A 416 10.08 34.43 -7.33
CA CYS A 416 11.27 33.81 -7.90
C CYS A 416 12.51 34.70 -7.69
N GLU A 417 13.70 34.20 -8.00
CA GLU A 417 14.96 34.93 -7.92
C GLU A 417 14.92 36.29 -8.64
N HIS A 418 14.26 36.37 -9.80
CA HIS A 418 14.06 37.63 -10.52
C HIS A 418 13.13 38.61 -9.78
N ALA A 419 12.00 38.11 -9.24
CA ALA A 419 11.07 38.96 -8.48
C ALA A 419 11.67 39.41 -7.14
N MET A 420 12.53 38.59 -6.52
CA MET A 420 13.29 38.97 -5.32
C MET A 420 14.25 40.14 -5.58
N SER A 421 14.86 40.25 -6.77
CA SER A 421 15.71 41.40 -7.09
C SER A 421 14.90 42.70 -7.25
N CYS A 422 13.69 42.63 -7.83
CA CYS A 422 12.74 43.75 -7.88
C CYS A 422 12.30 44.18 -6.47
N ILE A 423 11.84 43.24 -5.65
CA ILE A 423 11.38 43.48 -4.27
C ILE A 423 12.50 44.11 -3.43
N ARG A 424 13.72 43.58 -3.54
CA ARG A 424 14.93 44.12 -2.87
C ARG A 424 15.24 45.54 -3.34
N LYS A 425 15.21 45.81 -4.65
CA LYS A 425 15.49 47.14 -5.22
C LYS A 425 14.53 48.22 -4.71
N MET A 426 13.28 47.85 -4.49
CA MET A 426 12.21 48.76 -4.08
C MET A 426 12.00 48.77 -2.55
N CYS A 427 12.82 48.03 -1.78
CA CYS A 427 12.68 47.88 -0.32
C CYS A 427 11.29 47.42 0.15
N LEU A 428 10.63 46.55 -0.62
CA LEU A 428 9.27 46.07 -0.34
C LEU A 428 9.29 44.81 0.55
N ASP A 429 8.25 44.58 1.36
CA ASP A 429 8.13 43.34 2.15
C ASP A 429 7.76 42.15 1.24
N VAL A 430 8.67 41.18 1.15
CA VAL A 430 8.49 39.90 0.45
C VAL A 430 7.18 39.20 0.82
N LYS A 431 6.71 39.33 2.08
CA LYS A 431 5.49 38.66 2.58
C LYS A 431 4.22 39.03 1.82
N ASN A 432 4.14 40.26 1.32
CA ASN A 432 2.98 40.74 0.55
C ASN A 432 2.84 39.97 -0.77
N TYR A 433 3.94 39.45 -1.29
CA TYR A 433 4.02 38.73 -2.56
C TYR A 433 3.88 37.20 -2.43
N ILE A 434 3.65 36.68 -1.21
CA ILE A 434 3.46 35.25 -0.95
C ILE A 434 1.97 34.91 -0.96
N ASN A 435 1.60 33.89 -1.73
CA ASN A 435 0.23 33.38 -1.80
C ASN A 435 -0.27 32.94 -0.40
N LYS A 436 -1.52 33.31 -0.09
CA LYS A 436 -2.20 33.00 1.17
C LYS A 436 -2.12 31.52 1.57
N CYS A 437 -2.05 30.59 0.62
CA CYS A 437 -1.95 29.15 0.91
C CYS A 437 -0.71 28.72 1.73
N TYR A 438 0.30 29.59 1.85
CA TYR A 438 1.49 29.37 2.68
C TYR A 438 1.49 30.11 4.02
N ARG A 439 0.43 30.86 4.34
CA ARG A 439 0.30 31.55 5.65
C ARG A 439 -0.08 30.57 6.76
N LYS A 440 0.38 30.85 7.98
CA LYS A 440 0.06 30.11 9.21
C LYS A 440 -1.45 30.02 9.40
N GLN A 441 -2.17 31.13 9.23
CA GLN A 441 -3.62 31.17 9.39
C GLN A 441 -4.30 30.13 8.52
N THR A 442 -3.98 30.09 7.23
CA THR A 442 -4.59 29.16 6.27
C THR A 442 -4.23 27.69 6.54
N TYR A 443 -3.10 27.43 7.20
CA TYR A 443 -2.78 26.09 7.74
C TYR A 443 -3.61 25.76 8.99
N VAL A 444 -3.82 26.72 9.90
CA VAL A 444 -4.71 26.57 11.06
C VAL A 444 -6.14 26.29 10.57
N ASP A 445 -6.65 27.09 9.63
CA ASP A 445 -7.99 26.93 9.04
C ASP A 445 -8.16 25.54 8.40
N CYS A 446 -7.10 25.01 7.78
CA CYS A 446 -7.08 23.67 7.18
C CYS A 446 -7.08 22.52 8.20
N TYR A 447 -6.60 22.70 9.44
CA TYR A 447 -6.51 21.62 10.43
C TYR A 447 -7.37 21.82 11.68
N GLN A 448 -8.06 22.95 11.83
CA GLN A 448 -8.93 23.25 12.98
C GLN A 448 -10.03 22.20 13.18
N HIS A 449 -10.58 21.66 12.09
CA HIS A 449 -11.69 20.72 12.15
C HIS A 449 -11.27 19.35 12.72
N VAL A 450 -12.15 18.74 13.51
CA VAL A 450 -11.85 17.49 14.22
C VAL A 450 -12.44 16.30 13.46
N ILE A 451 -11.64 15.26 13.26
CA ILE A 451 -12.12 13.91 12.92
C ILE A 451 -12.31 13.19 14.25
N TYR A 452 -13.55 12.83 14.56
CA TYR A 452 -13.91 12.25 15.85
C TYR A 452 -13.60 10.74 15.90
N PRO A 453 -13.29 10.21 17.10
CA PRO A 453 -13.14 8.78 17.31
C PRO A 453 -14.48 8.05 17.15
N LEU A 454 -14.42 6.77 16.81
CA LEU A 454 -15.56 5.87 16.71
C LEU A 454 -15.47 4.86 17.86
N ASN A 455 -16.60 4.29 18.28
CA ASN A 455 -16.61 3.15 19.18
C ASN A 455 -16.06 1.88 18.50
N GLY A 456 -15.73 0.86 19.30
CA GLY A 456 -15.39 -0.47 18.80
C GLY A 456 -16.62 -1.24 18.28
N PRO A 457 -16.44 -2.29 17.44
CA PRO A 457 -17.54 -3.05 16.86
C PRO A 457 -18.55 -3.61 17.88
N ASN A 458 -18.09 -3.88 19.11
CA ASN A 458 -18.92 -4.34 20.22
C ASN A 458 -19.96 -3.31 20.72
N LEU A 459 -19.95 -2.08 20.20
CA LEU A 459 -20.86 -0.99 20.56
C LEU A 459 -21.62 -0.40 19.35
N TRP A 460 -21.38 -0.90 18.13
CA TRP A 460 -22.13 -0.43 16.95
C TRP A 460 -23.52 -1.04 16.93
N SER A 461 -24.55 -0.19 16.87
CA SER A 461 -25.92 -0.59 16.58
C SER A 461 -26.00 -1.42 15.29
N ARG A 462 -26.96 -2.35 15.23
CA ARG A 462 -27.32 -3.02 13.98
C ARG A 462 -28.17 -2.09 13.14
N THR A 463 -27.86 -1.98 11.85
CA THR A 463 -28.74 -1.29 10.89
C THR A 463 -29.78 -2.25 10.32
N GLU A 464 -30.86 -1.71 9.73
CA GLU A 464 -31.90 -2.46 9.02
C GLU A 464 -31.47 -2.95 7.63
N ASN A 465 -30.23 -2.67 7.21
CA ASN A 465 -29.71 -3.10 5.91
C ASN A 465 -29.36 -4.60 5.92
N ASP A 466 -29.53 -5.25 4.76
CA ASP A 466 -29.11 -6.64 4.55
C ASP A 466 -27.62 -6.88 4.87
N ASP A 467 -27.33 -8.05 5.43
CA ASP A 467 -25.97 -8.58 5.57
C ASP A 467 -25.25 -8.59 4.20
N VAL A 468 -24.18 -7.82 4.04
CA VAL A 468 -23.47 -7.73 2.76
C VAL A 468 -22.41 -8.83 2.62
N LEU A 469 -22.40 -9.50 1.47
CA LEU A 469 -21.41 -10.52 1.11
C LEU A 469 -20.10 -9.89 0.58
N PRO A 470 -18.94 -10.55 0.77
CA PRO A 470 -17.68 -10.12 0.19
C PRO A 470 -17.72 -10.09 -1.36
N PRO A 471 -16.94 -9.21 -2.00
CA PRO A 471 -16.83 -9.15 -3.46
C PRO A 471 -16.19 -10.43 -4.01
N VAL A 472 -16.65 -10.89 -5.17
CA VAL A 472 -16.08 -12.06 -5.86
C VAL A 472 -14.64 -11.76 -6.24
N PHE A 473 -13.69 -12.58 -5.79
CA PHE A 473 -12.26 -12.37 -6.06
C PHE A 473 -11.92 -12.54 -7.55
N ARG A 474 -11.97 -11.45 -8.30
CA ARG A 474 -11.45 -11.39 -9.67
C ARG A 474 -9.92 -11.31 -9.59
N LYS A 475 -9.20 -12.26 -10.20
CA LYS A 475 -7.75 -12.10 -10.45
C LYS A 475 -7.59 -10.86 -11.35
N PRO A 476 -6.93 -9.77 -10.90
CA PRO A 476 -6.73 -8.62 -11.78
C PRO A 476 -5.93 -9.05 -13.00
N ILE A 477 -6.35 -8.60 -14.19
CA ILE A 477 -5.64 -8.81 -15.47
C ILE A 477 -4.37 -7.94 -15.45
N GLY A 478 -3.39 -8.39 -14.66
CA GLY A 478 -2.13 -7.69 -14.48
C GLY A 478 -1.18 -8.00 -15.63
N ARG A 479 -0.59 -6.95 -16.22
CA ARG A 479 0.57 -7.07 -17.12
C ARG A 479 1.57 -8.09 -16.55
N PRO A 480 1.95 -9.14 -17.31
CA PRO A 480 2.89 -10.15 -16.85
C PRO A 480 4.17 -9.52 -16.28
N LYS A 481 4.61 -9.99 -15.11
CA LYS A 481 5.85 -9.52 -14.50
C LYS A 481 7.04 -10.05 -15.32
N LEU A 482 7.61 -9.19 -16.17
CA LEU A 482 8.82 -9.49 -16.95
C LEU A 482 9.99 -10.00 -16.09
N ARG A 483 10.06 -9.60 -14.81
CA ARG A 483 10.99 -10.17 -13.81
C ARG A 483 10.34 -10.35 -12.44
N ARG A 484 10.73 -11.43 -11.76
CA ARG A 484 10.41 -11.72 -10.35
C ARG A 484 11.13 -10.75 -9.40
N ASN A 485 10.48 -10.38 -8.30
CA ASN A 485 11.16 -9.71 -7.18
C ASN A 485 12.16 -10.70 -6.55
N LYS A 486 13.45 -10.31 -6.53
CA LYS A 486 14.49 -11.01 -5.77
C LYS A 486 14.39 -10.62 -4.28
N THR A 487 14.62 -11.56 -3.37
CA THR A 487 14.85 -11.24 -1.95
C THR A 487 16.26 -10.65 -1.74
N GLY A 488 16.48 -9.96 -0.61
CA GLY A 488 17.76 -9.29 -0.32
C GLY A 488 18.98 -10.22 -0.39
N ASP A 489 18.79 -11.48 -0.02
CA ASP A 489 19.83 -12.51 0.03
C ASP A 489 20.07 -13.23 -1.33
N GLU A 490 19.41 -12.81 -2.42
CA GLU A 490 19.67 -13.37 -3.75
C GLU A 490 20.84 -12.63 -4.43
N PRO A 491 21.97 -13.30 -4.74
CA PRO A 491 23.11 -12.63 -5.35
C PRO A 491 22.77 -11.96 -6.70
N ARG A 492 23.41 -10.81 -6.93
CA ARG A 492 23.42 -10.14 -8.23
C ARG A 492 24.42 -10.85 -9.15
N ASN A 493 23.92 -11.63 -10.11
CA ASN A 493 24.73 -12.05 -11.26
C ASN A 493 25.04 -10.82 -12.12
N ASN A 494 26.08 -10.09 -11.73
CA ASN A 494 26.66 -8.95 -12.44
C ASN A 494 28.13 -9.29 -12.78
N GLY A 495 28.35 -10.36 -13.53
CA GLY A 495 29.69 -10.77 -13.95
C GLY A 495 29.67 -11.75 -15.14
N PRO A 496 30.63 -11.66 -16.08
CA PRO A 496 30.73 -12.57 -17.24
C PRO A 496 30.87 -14.05 -16.84
N LEU A 497 31.48 -14.31 -15.68
CA LEU A 497 31.77 -15.66 -15.15
C LEU A 497 30.54 -16.43 -14.62
N SER A 498 29.32 -15.87 -14.71
CA SER A 498 28.12 -16.47 -14.10
C SER A 498 27.39 -17.52 -14.96
N LYS A 499 28.03 -17.97 -16.05
CA LYS A 499 27.70 -19.22 -16.76
C LYS A 499 28.99 -19.93 -17.16
N LEU A 500 29.40 -20.95 -16.41
CA LEU A 500 30.21 -22.02 -16.98
C LEU A 500 29.41 -22.61 -18.16
N ALA A 501 29.94 -22.48 -19.37
CA ALA A 501 29.43 -23.21 -20.51
C ALA A 501 29.55 -24.71 -20.19
N ARG A 502 28.51 -25.50 -20.47
CA ARG A 502 28.51 -26.96 -20.22
C ARG A 502 29.27 -27.75 -21.30
N THR A 503 30.31 -27.16 -21.86
CA THR A 503 31.26 -27.84 -22.75
C THR A 503 32.04 -28.87 -21.93
N GLY A 504 31.86 -30.15 -22.25
CA GLY A 504 32.58 -31.27 -21.62
C GLY A 504 31.77 -32.13 -20.63
N GLN A 505 30.63 -31.69 -20.10
CA GLN A 505 29.84 -32.55 -19.20
C GLN A 505 28.92 -33.51 -19.97
N GLN A 506 29.31 -34.79 -20.04
CA GLN A 506 28.43 -35.85 -20.53
C GLN A 506 27.23 -36.05 -19.58
N GLN A 507 26.05 -35.64 -20.04
CA GLN A 507 24.78 -35.80 -19.30
C GLN A 507 24.43 -37.28 -19.10
N LYS A 508 24.05 -37.67 -17.87
CA LYS A 508 23.58 -39.03 -17.53
C LYS A 508 22.07 -39.16 -17.76
N CYS A 509 21.65 -40.15 -18.53
CA CYS A 509 20.25 -40.39 -18.85
C CYS A 509 19.47 -40.93 -17.65
N SER A 510 18.45 -40.22 -17.15
CA SER A 510 17.59 -40.67 -16.03
C SER A 510 16.56 -41.75 -16.41
N TYR A 511 16.93 -42.62 -17.35
CA TYR A 511 16.14 -43.78 -17.79
C TYR A 511 17.02 -45.02 -17.91
N CYS A 512 18.00 -45.02 -18.81
CA CYS A 512 18.95 -46.13 -18.98
C CYS A 512 20.29 -45.94 -18.23
N PHE A 513 20.46 -44.80 -17.53
CA PHE A 513 21.66 -44.44 -16.76
C PHE A 513 22.99 -44.32 -17.54
N ALA A 514 22.97 -44.49 -18.87
CA ALA A 514 24.13 -44.23 -19.73
C ALA A 514 24.45 -42.72 -19.86
N LEU A 515 25.70 -42.41 -20.21
CA LEU A 515 26.20 -41.04 -20.43
C LEU A 515 25.97 -40.58 -21.89
N GLY A 516 26.08 -39.26 -22.12
CA GLY A 516 26.00 -38.62 -23.44
C GLY A 516 24.61 -38.10 -23.85
N HIS A 517 23.52 -38.66 -23.32
CA HIS A 517 22.15 -38.29 -23.70
C HIS A 517 21.19 -38.17 -22.51
N ASN A 518 19.99 -37.63 -22.72
CA ASN A 518 18.99 -37.45 -21.66
C ASN A 518 17.71 -38.26 -21.91
N LYS A 519 16.81 -38.32 -20.91
CA LYS A 519 15.58 -39.12 -20.94
C LYS A 519 14.61 -38.80 -22.10
N ARG A 520 14.74 -37.65 -22.78
CA ARG A 520 13.94 -37.34 -23.97
C ARG A 520 14.53 -37.92 -25.26
N THR A 521 15.85 -38.06 -25.34
CA THR A 521 16.58 -38.58 -26.51
C THR A 521 17.10 -40.00 -26.33
N CYS A 522 16.63 -40.71 -25.29
CA CYS A 522 17.09 -42.06 -24.95
C CYS A 522 16.70 -43.11 -26.01
N PRO A 523 17.66 -43.86 -26.59
CA PRO A 523 17.38 -44.89 -27.60
C PRO A 523 16.50 -46.03 -27.10
N ARG A 524 16.79 -46.62 -25.92
CA ARG A 524 15.96 -47.68 -25.31
C ARG A 524 14.50 -47.23 -25.17
N LYS A 525 14.29 -46.01 -24.67
CA LYS A 525 12.96 -45.39 -24.52
C LYS A 525 12.26 -45.02 -25.83
N ARG A 526 12.94 -45.11 -26.98
CA ARG A 526 12.33 -45.03 -28.32
C ARG A 526 11.99 -46.41 -28.86
N GLN A 527 12.83 -47.42 -28.60
CA GLN A 527 12.56 -48.81 -29.00
C GLN A 527 11.34 -49.40 -28.27
N GLU A 528 11.22 -49.22 -26.96
CA GLU A 528 10.06 -49.71 -26.19
C GLU A 528 8.74 -49.12 -26.69
N ARG A 529 8.71 -47.81 -27.00
CA ARG A 529 7.54 -47.16 -27.62
C ARG A 529 7.29 -47.55 -29.08
N GLY A 530 8.29 -48.12 -29.74
CA GLY A 530 8.15 -48.72 -31.07
C GLY A 530 7.45 -50.07 -30.97
N GLN A 531 7.84 -50.89 -29.99
CA GLN A 531 7.22 -52.19 -29.72
C GLN A 531 5.77 -52.06 -29.22
N GLU A 532 5.45 -51.06 -28.38
CA GLU A 532 4.07 -50.73 -27.98
C GLU A 532 3.14 -50.37 -29.17
N ARG A 533 3.70 -50.03 -30.35
CA ARG A 533 2.92 -49.71 -31.56
C ARG A 533 2.81 -50.87 -32.56
N GLY A 534 3.43 -52.02 -32.27
CA GLY A 534 3.40 -53.21 -33.13
C GLY A 534 2.27 -54.20 -32.84
N TRP A 535 1.42 -53.92 -31.84
CA TRP A 535 0.35 -54.82 -31.36
C TRP A 535 -1.07 -54.34 -31.70
N HIS A 536 -1.20 -53.38 -32.62
CA HIS A 536 -2.48 -52.89 -33.15
C HIS A 536 -2.39 -52.69 -34.68
N ASN A 537 -2.19 -53.79 -35.39
CA ASN A 537 -2.56 -54.02 -36.79
C ASN A 537 -3.18 -55.42 -36.87
#